data_AF-A0A925H5B7-F1
#
_entry.id   AF-A0A925H5B7-F1
#
_cell.length_a   1.000
_cell.length_b   1.000
_cell.length_c   1.000
_cell.angle_alpha   90.00
_cell.angle_beta   90.00
_cell.angle_gamma   90.00
#
_symmetry.space_group_name_H-M   'P 1'
#
loop_
_entity.id
_entity.type
_entity.pdbx_description
1 polymer ?
#
loop_
_entity_poly.entity_id
_entity_poly.type
_entity_poly.pdbx_seq_one_letter_code
_entity_poly.pdbx_strand_id
1 'polypeptide(L)'
;GGWASGYLIGRGWSVDRARKTVILAAALLMPAGIFAAFAEDPFTALALIGLVLFGFQVWINNVQTLPSDFFPDRAVASVAGLGGTGAGIGAMLFTLTTGWVVDHFSYVPILVAAGLLAPLGTLVLFALAGPVKRITPEGA
;
A
#
# COMPACT_ATOMS: atom_id res chain seq x y z
N GLY A 1 -11.30 1.03 1.49
CA GLY A 1 -10.40 -0.14 1.33
C GLY A 1 -11.04 -1.42 1.82
N GLY A 2 -11.10 -1.65 3.14
CA GLY A 2 -11.61 -2.90 3.73
C GLY A 2 -13.04 -3.28 3.33
N TRP A 3 -13.94 -2.30 3.18
CA TRP A 3 -15.29 -2.55 2.66
C TRP A 3 -15.30 -3.17 1.26
N ALA A 4 -14.43 -2.72 0.35
CA ALA A 4 -14.37 -3.25 -1.02
C ALA A 4 -13.95 -4.73 -1.02
N SER A 5 -12.97 -5.10 -0.19
CA SER A 5 -12.57 -6.49 0.01
C SER A 5 -13.69 -7.32 0.64
N GLY A 6 -14.36 -6.78 1.67
CA GLY A 6 -15.51 -7.42 2.33
C GLY A 6 -16.69 -7.62 1.39
N TYR A 7 -16.94 -6.66 0.50
CA TYR A 7 -17.99 -6.73 -0.51
C TYR A 7 -17.73 -7.84 -1.54
N LEU A 8 -16.48 -7.98 -2.02
CA LEU A 8 -16.09 -9.08 -2.91
C LEU A 8 -16.22 -10.45 -2.22
N ILE A 9 -15.82 -10.55 -0.95
CA ILE A 9 -15.99 -11.77 -0.14
C ILE A 9 -17.48 -12.11 -0.01
N GLY A 10 -18.33 -11.12 0.24
CA GLY A 10 -19.80 -11.29 0.29
C GLY A 10 -20.41 -11.76 -1.03
N ARG A 11 -19.74 -11.52 -2.18
CA ARG A 11 -20.11 -12.07 -3.49
C ARG A 11 -19.51 -13.46 -3.79
N GLY A 12 -18.92 -14.13 -2.80
CA GLY A 12 -18.37 -15.48 -2.95
C GLY A 12 -16.92 -15.56 -3.42
N TRP A 13 -16.19 -14.43 -3.46
CA TRP A 13 -14.75 -14.48 -3.72
C TRP A 13 -14.00 -15.05 -2.52
N SER A 14 -12.95 -15.84 -2.77
CA SER A 14 -12.03 -16.24 -1.70
C SER A 14 -11.37 -15.01 -1.08
N VAL A 15 -11.04 -15.09 0.21
CA VAL A 15 -10.39 -14.01 0.95
C VAL A 15 -9.09 -13.57 0.27
N ASP A 16 -8.25 -14.53 -0.13
CA ASP A 16 -7.02 -14.29 -0.89
C ASP A 16 -7.28 -13.50 -2.17
N ARG A 17 -8.21 -13.97 -3.02
CA ARG A 17 -8.51 -13.33 -4.29
C ARG A 17 -9.07 -11.91 -4.08
N ALA A 18 -9.99 -11.74 -3.13
CA ALA A 18 -10.58 -10.44 -2.83
C ALA A 18 -9.53 -9.43 -2.34
N ARG A 19 -8.72 -9.82 -1.35
CA ARG A 19 -7.68 -8.97 -0.76
C ARG A 19 -6.61 -8.59 -1.79
N LYS A 20 -6.04 -9.57 -2.49
CA LYS A 20 -4.99 -9.33 -3.50
C LYS A 20 -5.49 -8.45 -4.64
N THR A 21 -6.73 -8.63 -5.08
CA THR A 21 -7.31 -7.80 -6.16
C THR A 21 -7.46 -6.35 -5.73
N VAL A 22 -7.98 -6.08 -4.52
CA VAL A 22 -8.16 -4.70 -4.03
C VAL A 22 -6.80 -4.03 -3.78
N ILE A 23 -5.84 -4.76 -3.20
CA ILE A 23 -4.47 -4.25 -3.01
C ILE A 23 -3.83 -3.91 -4.36
N LEU A 24 -3.93 -4.80 -5.36
CA LEU A 24 -3.36 -4.56 -6.68
C LEU A 24 -4.02 -3.37 -7.39
N ALA A 25 -5.36 -3.31 -7.39
CA ALA A 25 -6.09 -2.20 -7.99
C ALA A 25 -5.69 -0.85 -7.35
N ALA A 26 -5.57 -0.81 -6.02
CA ALA A 26 -5.14 0.37 -5.29
C ALA A 26 -3.68 0.74 -5.59
N ALA A 27 -2.80 -0.25 -5.72
CA ALA A 27 -1.40 -0.05 -6.06
C ALA A 27 -1.22 0.59 -7.44
N LEU A 28 -2.06 0.22 -8.41
CA LEU A 28 -2.03 0.79 -9.76
C LEU A 28 -2.50 2.24 -9.85
N LEU A 29 -3.16 2.77 -8.81
CA LEU A 29 -3.55 4.19 -8.75
C LEU A 29 -2.40 5.09 -8.34
N MET A 30 -1.45 4.59 -7.54
CA MET A 30 -0.36 5.40 -6.99
C MET A 30 0.67 5.91 -8.03
N PRO A 31 0.96 5.21 -9.15
CA PRO A 31 1.71 5.76 -10.27
C PRO A 31 1.13 7.04 -10.87
N ALA A 32 -0.14 7.37 -10.63
CA ALA A 32 -0.71 8.65 -11.06
C ALA A 32 0.05 9.85 -10.47
N GLY A 33 0.70 9.69 -9.32
CA GLY A 33 1.53 10.72 -8.68
C GLY A 33 2.73 11.15 -9.51
N ILE A 34 3.18 10.33 -10.46
CA ILE A 34 4.25 10.69 -11.39
C ILE A 34 3.81 11.86 -12.27
N PHE A 35 2.54 11.87 -12.70
CA PHE A 35 1.99 12.93 -13.53
C PHE A 35 1.80 14.24 -12.78
N ALA A 36 1.76 14.22 -11.44
CA ALA A 36 1.63 15.42 -10.64
C ALA A 36 2.84 16.35 -10.80
N ALA A 37 4.01 15.81 -11.17
CA ALA A 37 5.22 16.59 -11.47
C ALA A 37 5.10 17.42 -12.76
N PHE A 38 4.15 17.08 -13.63
CA PHE A 38 3.97 17.66 -14.95
C PHE A 38 2.63 18.43 -15.06
N ALA A 39 1.92 18.62 -13.95
CA ALA A 39 0.66 19.34 -13.94
C ALA A 39 0.91 20.84 -14.18
N GLU A 40 0.20 21.41 -15.16
CA GLU A 40 0.32 22.83 -15.53
C GLU A 40 -0.58 23.73 -14.66
N ASP A 41 -1.59 23.16 -14.00
CA ASP A 41 -2.50 23.88 -13.11
C ASP A 41 -2.66 23.22 -11.73
N PRO A 42 -2.94 24.01 -10.68
CA PRO A 42 -3.08 23.48 -9.32
C PRO A 42 -4.24 22.49 -9.13
N PHE A 43 -5.32 22.60 -9.90
CA PHE A 43 -6.47 21.69 -9.76
C PHE A 43 -6.14 20.30 -10.29
N THR A 44 -5.39 20.21 -11.39
CA THR A 44 -4.88 18.93 -11.90
C THR A 44 -3.92 18.27 -10.91
N ALA A 45 -2.97 19.03 -10.35
CA ALA A 45 -2.07 18.53 -9.32
C ALA A 45 -2.83 18.01 -8.10
N LEU A 46 -3.82 18.77 -7.63
CA LEU A 46 -4.69 18.39 -6.51
C LEU A 46 -5.48 17.11 -6.80
N ALA A 47 -6.06 16.98 -7.99
CA ALA A 47 -6.82 15.79 -8.40
C ALA A 47 -5.93 14.54 -8.43
N LEU A 48 -4.71 14.66 -8.98
CA LEU A 48 -3.74 13.56 -9.04
C LEU A 48 -3.27 13.14 -7.64
N ILE A 49 -2.91 14.10 -6.78
CA ILE A 49 -2.52 13.80 -5.40
C ILE A 49 -3.70 13.19 -4.63
N GLY A 50 -4.93 13.68 -4.82
CA GLY A 50 -6.14 13.11 -4.23
C GLY A 50 -6.36 11.65 -4.64
N LEU A 51 -6.15 11.32 -5.93
CA LEU A 51 -6.22 9.95 -6.43
C LEU A 51 -5.15 9.04 -5.79
N VAL A 52 -3.92 9.53 -5.68
CA VAL A 52 -2.81 8.81 -5.03
C VAL A 52 -3.13 8.55 -3.56
N LEU A 53 -3.57 9.56 -2.82
CA LEU A 53 -3.94 9.42 -1.41
C LEU A 53 -5.10 8.44 -1.23
N PHE A 54 -6.12 8.50 -2.09
CA PHE A 54 -7.21 7.53 -2.10
C PHE A 54 -6.69 6.11 -2.32
N GLY A 55 -5.86 5.90 -3.35
CA GLY A 55 -5.23 4.61 -3.64
C GLY A 55 -4.40 4.10 -2.47
N PHE A 56 -3.55 4.95 -1.90
CA PHE A 56 -2.74 4.63 -0.72
C PHE A 56 -3.60 4.22 0.48
N GLN A 57 -4.68 4.94 0.77
CA GLN A 57 -5.59 4.59 1.85
C GLN A 57 -6.33 3.27 1.59
N VAL A 58 -6.71 2.96 0.35
CA VAL A 58 -7.29 1.65 0.01
C VAL A 58 -6.27 0.53 0.19
N TRP A 59 -5.02 0.77 -0.20
CA TRP A 59 -3.90 -0.17 -0.11
C TRP A 59 -3.51 -0.45 1.34
N ILE A 60 -3.18 0.58 2.13
CA ILE A 60 -2.65 0.43 3.49
C ILE A 60 -3.66 -0.23 4.43
N ASN A 61 -4.95 0.09 4.30
CA ASN A 61 -6.01 -0.52 5.10
C ASN A 61 -6.17 -2.03 4.85
N ASN A 62 -5.76 -2.53 3.69
CA ASN A 62 -5.77 -3.97 3.43
C ASN A 62 -4.44 -4.62 3.84
N VAL A 63 -3.31 -3.95 3.63
CA VAL A 63 -1.98 -4.46 3.99
C VAL A 63 -1.82 -4.59 5.50
N GLN A 64 -2.29 -3.60 6.28
CA GLN A 64 -2.18 -3.64 7.75
C GLN A 64 -3.00 -4.78 8.40
N THR A 65 -4.00 -5.31 7.70
CA THR A 65 -4.79 -6.45 8.19
C THR A 65 -4.20 -7.81 7.80
N LEU A 66 -3.16 -7.86 6.95
CA LEU A 66 -2.55 -9.12 6.54
C LEU A 66 -1.84 -9.89 7.67
N PRO A 67 -1.19 -9.26 8.66
CA PRO A 67 -0.59 -10.01 9.76
C PRO A 67 -1.57 -10.93 10.48
N SER A 68 -2.81 -10.49 10.73
CA SER A 68 -3.85 -11.34 11.33
C SER A 68 -4.39 -12.40 10.37
N ASP A 69 -4.26 -12.21 9.06
CA ASP A 69 -4.64 -13.22 8.07
C ASP A 69 -3.54 -14.29 7.84
N PHE A 70 -2.29 -14.05 8.26
CA PHE A 70 -1.16 -14.97 8.01
C PHE A 70 -0.57 -15.61 9.26
N PHE A 71 -0.69 -14.98 10.42
CA PHE A 71 0.01 -15.39 11.64
C PHE A 71 -0.99 -15.66 12.78
N PRO A 72 -0.68 -16.59 13.69
CA PRO A 72 -1.53 -16.86 14.85
C PRO A 72 -1.58 -15.63 15.76
N ASP A 73 -2.69 -15.44 16.47
CA ASP A 73 -2.99 -14.24 17.29
C ASP A 73 -1.84 -13.79 18.18
N ARG A 74 -1.14 -14.74 18.80
CA ARG A 74 0.03 -14.48 19.67
C ARG A 74 1.22 -13.79 18.97
N ALA A 75 1.34 -13.92 17.65
CA ALA A 75 2.44 -13.38 16.84
C ALA A 75 2.04 -12.14 16.02
N VAL A 76 0.73 -11.88 15.88
CA VAL A 76 0.21 -10.77 15.04
C VAL A 76 0.79 -9.42 15.46
N ALA A 77 0.80 -9.13 16.77
CA ALA A 77 1.32 -7.87 17.29
C ALA A 77 2.82 -7.67 17.03
N SER A 78 3.62 -8.73 17.22
CA SER A 78 5.07 -8.67 16.95
C SER A 78 5.37 -8.49 15.47
N VAL A 79 4.67 -9.22 14.59
CA VAL A 79 4.85 -9.09 13.13
C VAL A 79 4.39 -7.72 12.64
N ALA A 80 3.24 -7.24 13.12
CA ALA A 80 2.77 -5.88 12.82
C ALA A 80 3.77 -4.82 13.33
N GLY A 81 4.35 -5.01 14.51
CA GLY A 81 5.39 -4.15 15.07
C GLY A 81 6.66 -4.12 14.21
N LEU A 82 7.15 -5.28 13.76
CA LEU A 82 8.30 -5.35 12.84
C LEU A 82 8.01 -4.66 11.50
N GLY A 83 6.81 -4.86 10.96
CA GLY A 83 6.34 -4.15 9.76
C GLY A 83 6.29 -2.63 9.97
N GLY A 84 5.82 -2.18 11.13
CA GLY A 84 5.80 -0.78 11.53
C GLY A 84 7.19 -0.17 11.65
N THR A 85 8.14 -0.87 12.26
CA THR A 85 9.55 -0.45 12.34
C THR A 85 10.17 -0.32 10.94
N GLY A 86 9.94 -1.30 10.08
CA GLY A 86 10.40 -1.24 8.68
C GLY A 86 9.81 -0.05 7.92
N ALA A 87 8.51 0.22 8.11
CA ALA A 87 7.85 1.40 7.53
C ALA A 87 8.43 2.71 8.07
N GLY A 88 8.72 2.79 9.38
CA GLY A 88 9.34 3.97 10.00
C GLY A 88 10.74 4.25 9.46
N ILE A 89 11.59 3.22 9.36
CA ILE A 89 12.94 3.33 8.77
C ILE A 89 12.83 3.73 7.30
N GLY A 90 11.94 3.09 6.53
CA GLY A 90 11.72 3.43 5.12
C GLY A 90 11.27 4.87 4.93
N ALA A 91 10.32 5.36 5.74
CA ALA A 91 9.86 6.74 5.71
C ALA A 91 10.97 7.73 6.05
N MET A 92 11.81 7.42 7.06
CA MET A 92 12.95 8.25 7.43
C MET A 92 13.96 8.37 6.28
N LEU A 93 14.37 7.23 5.70
CA LEU A 93 15.30 7.19 4.57
C LEU A 93 14.73 7.93 3.35
N PHE A 94 13.45 7.71 3.04
CA PHE A 94 12.79 8.37 1.92
C PHE A 94 12.72 9.89 2.12
N THR A 95 12.40 10.36 3.33
CA THR A 95 12.32 11.79 3.66
C THR A 95 13.69 12.46 3.55
N LEU A 96 14.74 11.86 4.12
CA LEU A 96 16.10 12.40 4.06
C LEU A 96 16.62 12.45 2.61
N THR A 97 16.40 11.37 1.86
CA THR A 97 16.78 11.29 0.44
C THR A 97 16.02 12.30 -0.40
N THR A 98 14.73 12.51 -0.12
CA THR A 98 13.89 13.49 -0.82
C THR A 98 14.47 14.89 -0.72
N GLY A 99 14.85 15.33 0.49
CA GLY A 99 15.46 16.66 0.67
C GLY A 99 16.72 16.83 -0.19
N TRP A 100 17.67 15.89 -0.09
CA TRP A 100 18.91 15.96 -0.86
C TRP A 100 18.68 15.94 -2.38
N VAL A 101 17.80 15.06 -2.88
CA VAL A 101 17.51 14.94 -4.32
C VAL A 101 16.80 16.18 -4.85
N VAL A 102 15.86 16.74 -4.10
CA VAL A 102 15.14 17.94 -4.52
C VAL A 102 16.08 19.14 -4.57
N ASP A 103 16.98 19.28 -3.59
CA ASP A 103 17.95 20.39 -3.54
C ASP A 103 18.96 20.35 -4.71
N HIS A 104 19.33 19.16 -5.20
CA HIS A 104 20.36 19.00 -6.23
C HIS A 104 19.82 18.72 -7.64
N PHE A 105 18.57 18.26 -7.76
CA PHE A 105 17.97 17.86 -9.04
C PHE A 105 16.59 18.50 -9.22
N SER A 106 15.53 17.83 -8.78
CA SER A 106 14.13 18.28 -8.89
C SER A 106 13.20 17.33 -8.12
N TYR A 107 11.90 17.62 -8.10
CA TYR A 107 10.87 16.74 -7.53
C TYR A 107 10.56 15.50 -8.38
N VAL A 108 10.87 15.51 -9.68
CA VAL A 108 10.49 14.44 -10.62
C VAL A 108 11.01 13.06 -10.18
N PRO A 109 12.30 12.87 -9.81
CA PRO A 109 12.81 11.57 -9.41
C PRO A 109 12.12 11.00 -8.16
N ILE A 110 11.75 11.87 -7.22
CA ILE A 110 11.07 11.47 -5.99
C ILE A 110 9.63 11.05 -6.27
N LEU A 111 8.92 11.77 -7.14
CA LEU A 111 7.56 11.41 -7.54
C LEU A 111 7.53 10.12 -8.35
N VAL A 112 8.53 9.89 -9.23
CA VAL A 112 8.73 8.61 -9.92
C VAL A 112 8.99 7.49 -8.91
N ALA A 113 9.91 7.67 -7.97
CA ALA A 113 10.20 6.68 -6.95
C ALA A 113 8.96 6.37 -6.10
N ALA A 114 8.26 7.38 -5.59
CA ALA A 114 7.05 7.22 -4.78
C ALA A 114 5.94 6.47 -5.55
N GLY A 115 5.70 6.85 -6.81
CA GLY A 115 4.69 6.21 -7.65
C GLY A 115 4.97 4.74 -7.96
N LEU A 116 6.26 4.35 -8.05
CA LEU A 116 6.68 2.98 -8.35
C LEU A 116 6.86 2.11 -7.10
N LEU A 117 7.22 2.69 -5.95
CA LEU A 117 7.45 1.94 -4.70
C LEU A 117 6.22 1.15 -4.26
N ALA A 118 5.02 1.68 -4.48
CA ALA A 118 3.78 1.02 -4.10
C ALA A 118 3.48 -0.26 -4.93
N PRO A 119 3.49 -0.22 -6.28
CA PRO A 119 3.42 -1.42 -7.11
C PRO A 119 4.54 -2.41 -6.80
N LEU A 120 5.79 -1.94 -6.67
CA LEU A 120 6.93 -2.81 -6.36
C LEU A 120 6.78 -3.49 -4.99
N GLY A 121 6.39 -2.73 -3.96
CA GLY A 121 6.11 -3.27 -2.63
C GLY A 121 4.96 -4.28 -2.65
N THR A 122 3.94 -4.06 -3.47
CA THR A 122 2.83 -5.01 -3.68
C THR A 122 3.30 -6.29 -4.37
N LEU A 123 4.18 -6.18 -5.38
CA LEU A 123 4.76 -7.34 -6.05
C LEU A 123 5.61 -8.17 -5.09
N VAL A 124 6.47 -7.52 -4.30
CA VAL A 124 7.28 -8.19 -3.27
C VAL A 124 6.37 -8.85 -2.24
N LEU A 125 5.34 -8.14 -1.77
CA LEU A 125 4.35 -8.69 -0.86
C LEU A 125 3.70 -9.93 -1.45
N PHE A 126 3.25 -9.93 -2.71
CA PHE A 126 2.59 -11.09 -3.31
C PHE A 126 3.53 -12.24 -3.64
N ALA A 127 4.79 -11.96 -3.97
CA ALA A 127 5.80 -12.98 -4.21
C ALA A 127 6.20 -13.71 -2.92
N LEU A 128 6.24 -12.98 -1.80
CA LEU A 128 6.59 -13.55 -0.49
C LEU A 128 5.37 -14.07 0.28
N ALA A 129 4.18 -13.51 0.03
CA ALA A 129 2.96 -13.92 0.70
C ALA A 129 2.45 -15.25 0.14
N GLY A 130 2.23 -16.21 1.05
CA GLY A 130 1.47 -17.42 0.76
C GLY A 130 -0.01 -17.14 0.48
N PRO A 131 -0.84 -18.19 0.32
CA PRO A 131 -2.28 -18.01 0.19
C PRO A 131 -2.87 -17.44 1.48
N VAL A 132 -3.58 -16.31 1.38
CA VAL A 132 -4.28 -15.67 2.50
C VAL A 132 -5.46 -16.55 2.92
N LYS A 133 -5.42 -17.11 4.13
CA LYS A 133 -6.53 -17.89 4.69
C LYS A 133 -7.04 -17.16 5.92
N ARG A 134 -8.35 -16.98 6.05
CA ARG A 134 -8.92 -16.54 7.33
C ARG A 134 -8.60 -17.61 8.37
N ILE A 135 -7.90 -17.21 9.41
CA ILE A 135 -7.77 -18.00 10.62
C ILE A 135 -9.10 -17.81 11.35
N THR A 136 -9.99 -18.79 11.23
CA THR A 136 -11.17 -18.84 12.11
C THR A 136 -10.65 -18.99 13.54
N PRO A 137 -11.10 -18.16 14.49
CA PRO A 137 -10.84 -18.42 15.90
C PRO A 137 -11.28 -19.85 16.20
N GLU A 138 -10.41 -20.69 16.76
CA GLU A 138 -10.86 -21.93 17.37
C GLU A 138 -11.72 -21.54 18.58
N GLY A 139 -13.04 -21.51 18.38
CA GLY A 139 -14.01 -21.23 19.44
C GLY A 139 -15.20 -20.44 18.93
N ALA A 140 -16.38 -21.05 19.09
CA ALA A 140 -17.70 -20.45 18.98
C ALA A 140 -17.88 -19.22 19.88
#